data_AF-A0A1F3Y962-F1
#
_entry.id   AF-A0A1F3Y962-F1
#
_cell.length_a   1.000
_cell.length_b   1.000
_cell.length_c   1.000
_cell.angle_alpha   90.00
_cell.angle_beta   90.00
_cell.angle_gamma   90.00
#
_symmetry.space_group_name_H-M   'P 1'
#
loop_
_entity.id
_entity.type
_entity.pdbx_description
1 polymer ?
#
loop_
_entity_poly.entity_id
_entity_poly.type
_entity_poly.pdbx_seq_one_letter_code
_entity_poly.pdbx_strand_id
1 'polypeptide(L)'
;MRRRFLFIVLVLAGCAGGPVPRDWELGSLAALNAFKSHYLKGDTRPAQLEFERALAELRSTGRGDLLARAELIRCAVRAASLEFDACPGFEKLRADAGADELAYYEFLSGRAQRTASDDPLARLVYAGVQFRSGNITPENISASIDIASAQAWRRPLLAWLGVQEKRAEAAGDREALERIRRRIALVAGKS
;
A
#
# COMPACT_ATOMS: atom_id res chain seq x y z
N MET A 1 30.17 -64.90 -4.12
CA MET A 1 30.50 -63.92 -3.06
C MET A 1 29.60 -62.70 -3.23
N ARG A 2 28.76 -62.40 -2.23
CA ARG A 2 27.70 -61.37 -2.26
C ARG A 2 28.29 -59.94 -2.21
N ARG A 3 28.03 -59.12 -3.24
CA ARG A 3 28.35 -57.67 -3.25
C ARG A 3 27.33 -56.94 -2.35
N ARG A 4 27.81 -56.34 -1.25
CA ARG A 4 27.01 -55.47 -0.37
C ARG A 4 26.90 -54.08 -1.02
N PHE A 5 25.69 -53.71 -1.45
CA PHE A 5 25.34 -52.35 -1.84
C PHE A 5 25.21 -51.51 -0.55
N LEU A 6 26.14 -50.58 -0.34
CA LEU A 6 26.08 -49.62 0.77
C LEU A 6 25.21 -48.43 0.32
N PHE A 7 23.93 -48.44 0.71
CA PHE A 7 23.05 -47.29 0.54
C PHE A 7 23.44 -46.20 1.55
N ILE A 8 24.08 -45.13 1.06
CA ILE A 8 24.27 -43.90 1.82
C ILE A 8 22.95 -43.12 1.74
N VAL A 9 22.18 -43.12 2.83
CA VAL A 9 21.02 -42.26 3.00
C VAL A 9 21.54 -40.90 3.49
N LEU A 10 21.57 -39.93 2.58
CA LEU A 10 21.87 -38.54 2.86
C LEU A 10 20.63 -37.89 3.48
N VAL A 11 20.61 -37.74 4.81
CA VAL A 11 19.52 -37.04 5.51
C VAL A 11 19.69 -35.54 5.29
N LEU A 12 18.85 -34.98 4.41
CA LEU A 12 18.63 -33.53 4.29
C LEU A 12 17.91 -33.03 5.54
N ALA A 13 18.65 -32.52 6.51
CA ALA A 13 18.10 -31.74 7.62
C ALA A 13 17.70 -30.34 7.09
N GLY A 14 16.48 -30.25 6.56
CA GLY A 14 15.87 -28.96 6.22
C GLY A 14 15.56 -28.17 7.50
N CYS A 15 16.26 -27.06 7.72
CA CYS A 15 15.88 -26.06 8.72
C CYS A 15 14.66 -25.27 8.23
N ALA A 16 13.49 -25.92 8.17
CA ALA A 16 12.21 -25.26 7.92
C ALA A 16 11.55 -24.96 9.27
N GLY A 17 12.09 -23.96 9.98
CA GLY A 17 11.61 -23.55 11.28
C GLY A 17 12.27 -22.25 11.69
N GLY A 18 11.81 -21.14 11.12
CA GLY A 18 12.22 -19.81 11.58
C GLY A 18 11.81 -19.60 13.05
N PRO A 19 12.48 -18.68 13.77
CA PRO A 19 12.11 -18.38 15.15
C PRO A 19 10.65 -17.92 15.22
N VAL A 20 9.96 -18.28 16.30
CA VAL A 20 8.58 -17.81 16.58
C VAL A 20 8.58 -16.28 16.60
N PRO A 21 7.63 -15.61 15.92
CA PRO A 21 7.52 -14.15 15.94
C PRO A 21 7.39 -13.63 17.38
N ARG A 22 8.03 -12.49 17.67
CA ARG A 22 7.93 -11.85 18.99
C ARG A 22 6.61 -11.10 19.14
N ASP A 23 6.14 -10.89 20.37
CA ASP A 23 4.86 -10.23 20.62
C ASP A 23 4.75 -8.83 20.00
N TRP A 24 5.81 -8.01 20.07
CA TRP A 24 5.83 -6.69 19.44
C TRP A 24 5.74 -6.76 17.91
N GLU A 25 6.26 -7.83 17.30
CA GLU A 25 6.23 -8.03 15.85
C GLU A 25 4.81 -8.33 15.38
N LEU A 26 4.11 -9.20 16.12
CA LEU A 26 2.69 -9.48 15.89
C LEU A 26 1.82 -8.25 16.16
N GLY A 27 2.06 -7.53 17.26
CA GLY A 27 1.33 -6.31 17.63
C GLY A 27 1.48 -5.19 16.61
N SER A 28 2.71 -4.90 16.18
CA SER A 28 2.99 -3.88 15.16
C SER A 28 2.38 -4.23 13.81
N LEU A 29 2.44 -5.51 13.38
CA LEU A 29 1.83 -5.96 12.12
C LEU A 29 0.30 -5.84 12.16
N ALA A 30 -0.33 -6.25 13.27
CA ALA A 30 -1.77 -6.13 13.46
C ALA A 30 -2.22 -4.66 13.39
N ALA A 31 -1.53 -3.78 14.11
CA ALA A 31 -1.81 -2.33 14.13
C ALA A 31 -1.60 -1.69 12.74
N LEU A 32 -0.53 -2.03 12.02
CA LEU A 32 -0.31 -1.53 10.65
C LEU A 32 -1.39 -2.03 9.67
N ASN A 33 -1.86 -3.27 9.81
CA ASN A 33 -2.96 -3.78 8.99
C ASN A 33 -4.29 -3.08 9.30
N ALA A 34 -4.57 -2.82 10.58
CA ALA A 34 -5.73 -2.05 11.01
C ALA A 34 -5.67 -0.61 10.49
N PHE A 35 -4.51 0.05 10.58
CA PHE A 35 -4.26 1.36 9.97
C PHE A 35 -4.61 1.37 8.48
N LYS A 36 -4.04 0.45 7.68
CA LYS A 36 -4.31 0.34 6.24
C LYS A 36 -5.81 0.20 5.97
N SER A 37 -6.47 -0.71 6.69
CA SER A 37 -7.90 -0.99 6.52
C SER A 37 -8.76 0.24 6.80
N HIS A 38 -8.60 0.85 7.98
CA HIS A 38 -9.34 2.04 8.37
C HIS A 38 -9.09 3.20 7.41
N TYR A 39 -7.83 3.43 7.03
CA TYR A 39 -7.49 4.53 6.14
C TYR A 39 -8.18 4.41 4.77
N LEU A 40 -8.08 3.23 4.15
CA LEU A 40 -8.66 2.95 2.83
C LEU A 40 -10.20 3.00 2.84
N LYS A 41 -10.84 2.62 3.95
CA LYS A 41 -12.28 2.79 4.18
C LYS A 41 -12.69 4.25 4.44
N GLY A 42 -11.73 5.10 4.80
CA GLY A 42 -11.94 6.51 5.07
C GLY A 42 -12.13 6.85 6.56
N ASP A 43 -11.88 5.91 7.46
CA ASP A 43 -11.97 6.07 8.91
C ASP A 43 -10.69 6.72 9.46
N THR A 44 -10.51 8.03 9.23
CA THR A 44 -9.24 8.72 9.52
C THR A 44 -8.81 8.64 10.98
N ARG A 45 -9.74 8.82 11.93
CA ARG A 45 -9.41 8.82 13.36
C ARG A 45 -8.99 7.43 13.86
N PRO A 46 -9.74 6.34 13.61
CA PRO A 46 -9.27 4.99 13.90
C PRO A 46 -7.93 4.66 13.23
N ALA A 47 -7.75 5.04 11.96
CA ALA A 47 -6.49 4.81 11.26
C ALA A 47 -5.30 5.43 12.00
N GLN A 48 -5.42 6.71 12.39
CA GLN A 48 -4.35 7.41 13.09
C GLN A 48 -4.00 6.76 14.44
N LEU A 49 -5.01 6.32 15.21
CA LEU A 49 -4.81 5.62 16.47
C LEU A 49 -4.01 4.32 16.30
N GLU A 50 -4.38 3.51 15.30
CA GLU A 50 -3.68 2.25 15.01
C GLU A 50 -2.26 2.51 14.50
N PHE A 51 -2.04 3.58 13.73
CA PHE A 51 -0.70 3.95 13.29
C PHE A 51 0.19 4.38 14.47
N GLU A 52 -0.33 5.20 15.39
CA GLU A 52 0.39 5.60 16.60
C GLU A 52 0.73 4.41 17.49
N ARG A 53 -0.20 3.45 17.63
CA ARG A 53 0.03 2.18 18.30
C ARG A 53 1.17 1.40 17.66
N ALA A 54 1.15 1.23 16.34
CA ALA A 54 2.23 0.56 15.61
C ALA A 54 3.58 1.23 15.86
N LEU A 55 3.65 2.56 15.81
CA LEU A 55 4.88 3.29 16.09
C LEU A 55 5.34 3.14 17.55
N ALA A 56 4.44 3.05 18.52
CA ALA A 56 4.80 2.82 19.92
C ALA A 56 5.47 1.45 20.12
N GLU A 57 4.90 0.39 19.54
CA GLU A 57 5.50 -0.95 19.56
C GLU A 57 6.89 -0.95 18.92
N LEU A 58 7.03 -0.36 17.73
CA LEU A 58 8.30 -0.31 17.00
C LEU A 58 9.36 0.54 17.71
N ARG A 59 8.98 1.66 18.34
CA ARG A 59 9.93 2.50 19.10
C ARG A 59 10.55 1.76 20.27
N SER A 60 9.82 0.84 20.90
CA SER A 60 10.35 0.03 22.02
C SER A 60 11.55 -0.83 21.62
N THR A 61 11.71 -1.11 20.32
CA THR A 61 12.83 -1.89 19.78
C THR A 61 14.09 -1.08 19.50
N GLY A 62 13.99 0.27 19.45
CA GLY A 62 15.08 1.15 19.04
C GLY A 62 15.48 1.04 17.56
N ARG A 63 14.71 0.32 16.73
CA ARG A 63 15.01 0.08 15.31
C ARG A 63 14.45 1.19 14.41
N GLY A 64 15.31 2.14 14.03
CA GLY A 64 14.95 3.24 13.13
C GLY A 64 14.49 2.78 11.74
N ASP A 65 15.09 1.71 11.22
CA ASP A 65 14.71 1.10 9.94
C ASP A 65 13.26 0.59 9.92
N LEU A 66 12.79 -0.02 11.03
CA LEU A 66 11.40 -0.48 11.15
C LEU A 66 10.41 0.68 11.24
N LEU A 67 10.78 1.75 11.94
CA LEU A 67 9.99 2.98 11.97
C LEU A 67 9.90 3.62 10.58
N ALA A 68 11.02 3.67 9.85
CA ALA A 68 11.06 4.19 8.50
C ALA A 68 10.15 3.38 7.56
N ARG A 69 10.17 2.05 7.66
CA ARG A 69 9.27 1.15 6.93
C ARG A 69 7.80 1.40 7.25
N ALA A 70 7.45 1.60 8.53
CA ALA A 70 6.09 1.93 8.93
C ALA A 70 5.61 3.26 8.32
N GLU A 71 6.46 4.29 8.32
CA GLU A 71 6.15 5.58 7.69
C GLU A 71 6.00 5.46 6.16
N LEU A 72 6.79 4.61 5.51
CA LEU A 72 6.61 4.33 4.09
C LEU A 72 5.28 3.61 3.79
N ILE A 73 4.80 2.74 4.69
CA ILE A 73 3.46 2.13 4.56
C ILE A 73 2.39 3.23 4.60
N ARG A 74 2.50 4.20 5.53
CA ARG A 74 1.58 5.34 5.57
C ARG A 74 1.59 6.13 4.27
N CYS A 75 2.78 6.43 3.74
CA CYS A 75 2.90 7.09 2.43
C CYS A 75 2.28 6.30 1.29
N ALA A 76 2.51 5.00 1.22
CA ALA A 76 1.98 4.14 0.17
C ALA A 76 0.45 4.16 0.17
N VAL A 77 -0.18 3.97 1.33
CA VAL A 77 -1.65 3.99 1.46
C VAL A 77 -2.25 5.33 1.03
N ARG A 78 -1.55 6.43 1.31
CA ARG A 78 -1.94 7.78 0.86
C ARG A 78 -1.80 7.94 -0.65
N ALA A 79 -0.69 7.48 -1.23
CA ALA A 79 -0.48 7.45 -2.67
C ALA A 79 -1.55 6.61 -3.40
N ALA A 80 -1.97 5.47 -2.83
CA ALA A 80 -3.08 4.66 -3.35
C ALA A 80 -4.42 5.42 -3.38
N SER A 81 -4.57 6.42 -2.50
CA SER A 81 -5.72 7.32 -2.41
C SER A 81 -5.51 8.66 -3.13
N LEU A 82 -4.46 8.78 -3.96
CA LEU A 82 -4.06 10.02 -4.66
C LEU A 82 -3.77 11.21 -3.73
N GLU A 83 -3.39 10.92 -2.48
CA GLU A 83 -2.96 11.92 -1.53
C GLU A 83 -1.43 11.94 -1.47
N PHE A 84 -0.81 12.93 -2.12
CA PHE A 84 0.64 13.01 -2.22
C PHE A 84 1.20 14.09 -1.30
N ASP A 85 2.30 13.77 -0.62
CA ASP A 85 3.17 14.71 0.06
C ASP A 85 4.63 14.24 -0.02
N ALA A 86 5.52 14.89 0.73
CA ALA A 86 6.93 14.55 0.79
C ALA A 86 7.26 13.44 1.81
N CYS A 87 6.27 12.66 2.28
CA CYS A 87 6.48 11.65 3.32
C CYS A 87 7.20 12.18 4.57
N PRO A 88 6.68 13.23 5.23
CA PRO A 88 7.42 13.93 6.29
C PRO A 88 7.79 13.06 7.49
N GLY A 89 7.08 11.95 7.72
CA GLY A 89 7.45 10.98 8.76
C GLY A 89 8.68 10.16 8.40
N PHE A 90 8.75 9.66 7.16
CA PHE A 90 9.91 8.94 6.65
C PHE A 90 11.14 9.83 6.55
N GLU A 91 11.00 11.08 6.09
CA GLU A 91 12.12 12.01 5.94
C GLU A 91 12.89 12.22 7.26
N LYS A 92 12.20 12.24 8.40
CA LYS A 92 12.83 12.33 9.73
C LYS A 92 13.66 11.10 10.10
N LEU A 93 13.36 9.95 9.49
CA LEU A 93 13.98 8.65 9.76
C LEU A 93 14.90 8.21 8.62
N ARG A 94 15.08 9.04 7.58
CA ARG A 94 15.81 8.69 6.36
C ARG A 94 17.25 8.27 6.64
N ALA A 95 17.89 8.87 7.64
CA ALA A 95 19.26 8.54 8.04
C ALA A 95 19.40 7.12 8.61
N ASP A 96 18.32 6.58 9.18
CA ASP A 96 18.28 5.24 9.79
C ASP A 96 17.70 4.17 8.81
N ALA A 97 17.29 4.59 7.62
CA ALA A 97 16.65 3.72 6.63
C ALA A 97 17.66 2.84 5.89
N GLY A 98 17.28 1.59 5.63
CA GLY A 98 18.04 0.67 4.79
C GLY A 98 17.90 0.98 3.30
N ALA A 99 18.66 0.25 2.48
CA ALA A 99 18.64 0.40 1.02
C ALA A 99 17.25 0.12 0.41
N ASP A 100 16.51 -0.85 0.96
CA ASP A 100 15.17 -1.22 0.49
C ASP A 100 14.15 -0.12 0.74
N GLU A 101 14.18 0.49 1.94
CA GLU A 101 13.34 1.63 2.30
C GLU A 101 13.63 2.83 1.39
N LEU A 102 14.90 3.16 1.18
CA LEU A 102 15.29 4.24 0.28
C LEU A 102 14.81 3.97 -1.15
N ALA A 103 15.01 2.77 -1.69
CA ALA A 103 14.54 2.41 -3.02
C ALA A 103 13.01 2.46 -3.14
N TYR A 104 12.28 2.17 -2.07
CA TYR A 104 10.81 2.28 -2.09
C TYR A 104 10.36 3.72 -2.00
N TYR A 105 11.03 4.55 -1.22
CA TYR A 105 10.80 5.99 -1.19
C TYR A 105 11.05 6.65 -2.55
N GLU A 106 12.14 6.31 -3.24
CA GLU A 106 12.42 6.81 -4.59
C GLU A 106 11.26 6.52 -5.54
N PHE A 107 10.73 5.29 -5.49
CA PHE A 107 9.53 4.91 -6.24
C PHE A 107 8.29 5.73 -5.83
N LEU A 108 7.96 5.83 -4.54
CA LEU A 108 6.81 6.61 -4.06
C LEU A 108 6.91 8.11 -4.43
N SER A 109 8.13 8.62 -4.56
CA SER A 109 8.42 9.99 -4.99
C SER A 109 8.38 10.19 -6.51
N GLY A 110 8.16 9.13 -7.30
CA GLY A 110 8.14 9.17 -8.76
C GLY A 110 9.52 9.27 -9.41
N ARG A 111 10.60 9.04 -8.65
CA ARG A 111 12.00 9.13 -9.11
C ARG A 111 12.59 7.79 -9.55
N ALA A 112 11.88 6.69 -9.29
CA ALA A 112 12.27 5.35 -9.74
C ALA A 112 11.04 4.58 -10.24
N GLN A 113 11.25 3.73 -11.24
CA GLN A 113 10.22 2.83 -11.75
C GLN A 113 10.21 1.52 -10.97
N ARG A 114 9.02 0.95 -10.75
CA ARG A 114 8.82 -0.44 -10.32
C ARG A 114 7.81 -1.11 -11.22
N THR A 115 7.84 -2.43 -11.28
CA THR A 115 6.77 -3.21 -11.91
C THR A 115 5.57 -3.30 -10.99
N ALA A 116 4.37 -3.36 -11.57
CA ALA A 116 3.16 -3.59 -10.79
C ALA A 116 3.18 -5.00 -10.18
N SER A 117 2.72 -5.11 -8.94
CA SER A 117 2.48 -6.39 -8.24
C SER A 117 1.05 -6.87 -8.48
N ASP A 118 0.73 -8.10 -8.12
CA ASP A 118 -0.65 -8.62 -8.12
C ASP A 118 -1.44 -8.22 -6.87
N ASP A 119 -0.77 -7.76 -5.80
CA ASP A 119 -1.45 -7.26 -4.60
C ASP A 119 -2.33 -6.03 -4.93
N PRO A 120 -3.65 -6.04 -4.60
CA PRO A 120 -4.56 -4.94 -4.88
C PRO A 120 -4.08 -3.58 -4.36
N LEU A 121 -3.52 -3.53 -3.15
CA LEU A 121 -3.02 -2.27 -2.60
C LEU A 121 -1.80 -1.81 -3.38
N ALA A 122 -0.80 -2.67 -3.58
CA ALA A 122 0.40 -2.35 -4.36
C ALA A 122 0.06 -1.86 -5.79
N ARG A 123 -0.97 -2.42 -6.45
CA ARG A 123 -1.46 -1.93 -7.75
C ARG A 123 -2.00 -0.51 -7.69
N LEU A 124 -2.77 -0.17 -6.65
CA LEU A 124 -3.24 1.21 -6.45
C LEU A 124 -2.10 2.17 -6.13
N VAL A 125 -1.10 1.74 -5.34
CA VAL A 125 0.11 2.54 -5.09
C VAL A 125 0.83 2.83 -6.40
N TYR A 126 1.05 1.79 -7.22
CA TYR A 126 1.65 1.92 -8.53
C TYR A 126 0.87 2.89 -9.43
N ALA A 127 -0.44 2.71 -9.54
CA ALA A 127 -1.28 3.62 -10.31
C ALA A 127 -1.22 5.06 -9.79
N GLY A 128 -1.19 5.26 -8.47
CA GLY A 128 -1.01 6.57 -7.85
C GLY A 128 0.32 7.22 -8.20
N VAL A 129 1.43 6.47 -8.16
CA VAL A 129 2.75 6.97 -8.57
C VAL A 129 2.78 7.32 -10.06
N GLN A 130 2.20 6.48 -10.93
CA GLN A 130 2.08 6.79 -12.36
C GLN A 130 1.24 8.05 -12.61
N PHE A 131 0.14 8.22 -11.85
CA PHE A 131 -0.71 9.42 -11.91
C PHE A 131 0.06 10.68 -11.51
N ARG A 132 0.77 10.64 -10.37
CA ARG A 132 1.63 11.74 -9.91
C ARG A 132 2.69 12.13 -10.94
N SER A 133 3.22 11.13 -11.66
CA SER A 133 4.29 11.31 -12.64
C SER A 133 3.78 11.66 -14.04
N GLY A 134 2.46 11.82 -14.24
CA GLY A 134 1.86 12.14 -15.54
C GLY A 134 1.84 10.98 -16.55
N ASN A 135 2.13 9.75 -16.11
CA ASN A 135 2.30 8.57 -16.97
C ASN A 135 1.13 7.58 -16.86
N ILE A 136 -0.01 8.02 -16.34
CA ILE A 136 -1.20 7.17 -16.13
C ILE A 136 -2.01 7.02 -17.42
N THR A 137 -2.43 5.79 -17.73
CA THR A 137 -3.28 5.51 -18.90
C THR A 137 -4.77 5.45 -18.52
N PRO A 138 -5.69 5.63 -19.49
CA PRO A 138 -7.11 5.47 -19.24
C PRO A 138 -7.50 4.09 -18.69
N GLU A 139 -6.84 3.04 -19.16
CA GLU A 139 -7.07 1.65 -18.74
C GLU A 139 -6.67 1.48 -17.27
N ASN A 140 -5.54 2.05 -16.86
CA ASN A 140 -5.09 1.99 -15.47
C ASN A 140 -6.00 2.79 -14.53
N ILE A 141 -6.63 3.88 -15.00
CA ILE A 141 -7.65 4.60 -14.23
C ILE A 141 -8.88 3.71 -14.01
N SER A 142 -9.38 3.05 -15.05
CA SER A 142 -10.52 2.12 -14.92
C SER A 142 -10.19 0.97 -13.97
N ALA A 143 -9.04 0.32 -14.16
CA ALA A 143 -8.60 -0.77 -13.31
C ALA A 143 -8.46 -0.35 -11.83
N SER A 144 -8.03 0.88 -11.56
CA SER A 144 -7.92 1.40 -10.18
C SER A 144 -9.27 1.56 -9.51
N ILE A 145 -10.29 1.99 -10.26
CA ILE A 145 -11.68 2.07 -9.76
C ILE A 145 -12.20 0.67 -9.47
N ASP A 146 -11.98 -0.30 -10.36
CA ASP A 146 -12.44 -1.67 -10.18
C ASP A 146 -11.80 -2.33 -8.96
N ILE A 147 -10.48 -2.14 -8.78
CA ILE A 147 -9.75 -2.63 -7.60
C ILE A 147 -10.31 -2.02 -6.31
N ALA A 148 -10.42 -0.68 -6.25
CA ALA A 148 -10.92 -0.01 -5.04
C ALA A 148 -12.38 -0.37 -4.74
N SER A 149 -13.21 -0.51 -5.77
CA SER A 149 -14.61 -0.93 -5.66
C SER A 149 -14.74 -2.36 -5.14
N ALA A 150 -13.98 -3.30 -5.69
CA ALA A 150 -14.02 -4.72 -5.30
C ALA A 150 -13.60 -4.94 -3.83
N GLN A 151 -12.70 -4.11 -3.32
CA GLN A 151 -12.23 -4.16 -1.94
C GLN A 151 -13.07 -3.31 -0.96
N ALA A 152 -14.12 -2.64 -1.44
CA ALA A 152 -14.88 -1.65 -0.69
C ALA A 152 -13.99 -0.56 -0.05
N TRP A 153 -12.91 -0.16 -0.73
CA TRP A 153 -12.01 0.90 -0.29
C TRP A 153 -12.54 2.26 -0.74
N ARG A 154 -13.43 2.82 0.08
CA ARG A 154 -14.14 4.07 -0.19
C ARG A 154 -13.23 5.24 -0.56
N ARG A 155 -12.14 5.44 0.18
CA ARG A 155 -11.25 6.60 0.01
C ARG A 155 -10.55 6.61 -1.37
N PRO A 156 -9.81 5.58 -1.79
CA PRO A 156 -9.24 5.55 -3.13
C PRO A 156 -10.32 5.47 -4.22
N LEU A 157 -11.47 4.83 -3.97
CA LEU A 157 -12.56 4.80 -4.94
C LEU A 157 -13.08 6.20 -5.26
N LEU A 158 -13.32 7.03 -4.25
CA LEU A 158 -13.72 8.43 -4.44
C LEU A 158 -12.64 9.24 -5.18
N ALA A 159 -11.37 9.03 -4.83
CA ALA A 159 -10.25 9.73 -5.48
C ALA A 159 -10.20 9.42 -6.99
N TRP A 160 -10.26 8.15 -7.38
CA TRP A 160 -10.21 7.75 -8.78
C TRP A 160 -11.49 8.09 -9.56
N LEU A 161 -12.67 8.04 -8.93
CA LEU A 161 -13.90 8.54 -9.55
C LEU A 161 -13.81 10.05 -9.83
N GLY A 162 -13.19 10.84 -8.94
CA GLY A 162 -12.92 12.26 -9.19
C GLY A 162 -11.99 12.49 -10.39
N VAL A 163 -11.00 11.61 -10.60
CA VAL A 163 -10.16 11.64 -11.82
C VAL A 163 -11.00 11.39 -13.07
N GLN A 164 -11.88 10.37 -13.06
CA GLN A 164 -12.77 10.13 -14.20
C GLN A 164 -13.74 11.28 -14.44
N GLU A 165 -14.30 11.88 -13.38
CA GLU A 165 -15.19 13.03 -13.47
C GLU A 165 -14.52 14.18 -14.24
N LYS A 166 -13.30 14.55 -13.84
CA LYS A 166 -12.53 15.61 -14.51
C LYS A 166 -12.21 15.32 -15.97
N ARG A 167 -11.98 14.06 -16.31
CA ARG A 167 -11.73 13.65 -17.70
C ARG A 167 -13.00 13.71 -18.55
N ALA A 168 -14.13 13.26 -18.03
CA ALA A 168 -15.42 13.33 -18.73
C ALA A 168 -15.83 14.80 -18.94
N GLU A 169 -15.62 15.66 -17.93
CA GLU A 169 -15.82 17.10 -18.03
C GLU A 169 -14.96 17.71 -19.14
N ALA A 170 -13.66 17.42 -19.16
CA ALA A 170 -12.74 17.92 -20.20
C ALA A 170 -13.07 17.41 -21.61
N ALA A 171 -13.63 16.20 -21.73
CA ALA A 171 -14.09 15.63 -23.00
C ALA A 171 -15.46 16.16 -23.46
N GLY A 172 -16.17 16.91 -22.61
CA GLY A 172 -17.54 17.35 -22.89
C GLY A 172 -18.58 16.22 -22.86
N ASP A 173 -18.24 15.04 -22.34
CA ASP A 173 -19.14 13.88 -22.25
C ASP A 173 -20.08 14.04 -21.06
N ARG A 174 -21.18 14.76 -21.30
CA ARG A 174 -22.21 15.05 -20.28
C ARG A 174 -22.88 13.78 -19.74
N GLU A 175 -23.06 12.76 -20.58
CA GLU A 175 -23.73 11.53 -20.13
C GLU A 175 -22.82 10.75 -19.17
N ALA A 176 -21.55 10.57 -19.52
CA ALA A 176 -20.58 9.93 -18.63
C ALA A 176 -20.40 10.73 -17.34
N LEU A 177 -20.30 12.06 -17.42
CA LEU A 177 -20.14 12.93 -16.26
C LEU A 177 -21.27 12.73 -15.23
N GLU A 178 -22.52 12.73 -15.69
CA GLU A 178 -23.68 12.53 -14.80
C GLU A 178 -23.73 11.11 -14.22
N ARG A 179 -23.35 10.08 -14.99
CA ARG A 179 -23.22 8.71 -14.44
C ARG A 179 -22.15 8.64 -13.33
N ILE A 180 -20.99 9.26 -13.54
CA ILE A 180 -19.89 9.28 -12.58
C ILE A 180 -20.30 10.02 -11.30
N ARG A 181 -20.95 11.19 -11.42
CA ARG A 181 -21.45 11.97 -10.28
C ARG A 181 -22.43 11.20 -9.41
N ARG A 182 -23.38 10.48 -10.02
CA ARG A 182 -24.30 9.60 -9.29
C ARG A 182 -23.54 8.52 -8.51
N ARG A 183 -22.51 7.90 -9.12
CA ARG A 183 -21.68 6.89 -8.45
C ARG A 183 -20.88 7.49 -7.27
N ILE A 184 -20.34 8.70 -7.43
CA ILE A 184 -19.68 9.43 -6.34
C ILE A 184 -20.65 9.70 -5.18
N ALA A 185 -21.88 10.15 -5.48
CA ALA A 185 -22.89 10.42 -4.46
C ALA A 185 -23.25 9.17 -3.62
N LEU A 186 -23.42 8.02 -4.29
CA LEU A 186 -23.66 6.73 -3.64
C LEU A 186 -22.52 6.34 -2.69
N VAL A 187 -21.26 6.43 -3.16
CA VAL A 187 -20.07 6.07 -2.36
C VAL A 187 -19.84 7.07 -1.22
N ALA A 188 -20.18 8.34 -1.41
CA ALA A 188 -20.06 9.38 -0.40
C ALA A 188 -21.14 9.31 0.69
N GLY A 189 -22.19 8.49 0.52
CA GLY A 189 -23.33 8.43 1.43
C GLY A 189 -24.21 9.68 1.38
N LYS A 190 -24.17 10.42 0.27
CA LYS A 190 -25.03 11.58 0.00
C LYS A 190 -26.21 11.11 -0.83
N SER A 191 -27.17 10.44 -0.20
CA SER A 191 -28.45 10.05 -0.81
C SER A 191 -29.58 10.89 -0.24
#